data_AF-A0A210PP25-F1
#
_entry.id   AF-A0A210PP25-F1
#
_cell.length_a   1.000
_cell.length_b   1.000
_cell.length_c   1.000
_cell.angle_alpha   90.00
_cell.angle_beta   90.00
_cell.angle_gamma   90.00
#
_symmetry.space_group_name_H-M   'P 1'
#
loop_
_entity.id
_entity.type
_entity.pdbx_description
1 polymer ?
#
loop_
_entity_poly.entity_id
_entity_poly.type
_entity_poly.pdbx_seq_one_letter_code
_entity_poly.pdbx_strand_id
1 'polypeptide(L)'
;MATTLPVTDKGDSLTDITKNMTKYIRHLEANVQSIKKIPTPEDILNEVKNNVWYRMCKPCQSKVFDISSKDLYSRNNYPSKRLCKEAKVTDIGNSKTRHKSKKSDLDESFDAPIEIEQMLAKRESMPHPLQLQDQEKKEDLQTKISILKNSIEEKNEKIRSLENQLKMHLKSHTENTEEKQGDFDTVQKEKEEYVEQLSQLQTERQALEDQTNSLTSTNEECSPTVEGLQRNIDRLTVELEKKQGDFDKSQQENEEYMREVAQLQTDRQTLQDQTSSINKTNEELLSSLKIKQQNTEKMTGELEEKQTELDKVQRENEMFVINISQLQTDIQKFKDQASFLSRTNEEMTPAMEGLQRNIDRLAGQLEEKQGDFDKVQNEKAEYLKEQSQLQRDIQTLQDETGSLNKTIKELSSTVESLQPDIDRMTGELVKKDEEINNLKTVLEESRRLKKKVVVMRLLRTSRSGLGKTMVDMVTKELTRQLGERLDSKSFDFSIVLSETPTDVSNGPLFVLCLNMSRVGTNIQDALEGTEGGRDVYVLVLHHTNKDNLSTLTPTSLRVTGSEIRQLGGIIDLAFSSNSGLYECDLNITAIGKIATVLKKF
;
A
#
# COMPACT_ATOMS: atom_id res chain seq x y z
N MET A 1 18.71 42.65 21.94
CA MET A 1 19.28 42.27 23.25
C MET A 1 20.33 41.21 23.00
N ALA A 2 21.53 41.37 23.55
CA ALA A 2 22.61 40.37 23.44
C ALA A 2 23.11 40.07 24.85
N THR A 3 23.03 38.81 25.27
CA THR A 3 23.30 38.40 26.65
C THR A 3 24.59 37.59 26.68
N THR A 4 25.66 38.18 27.22
CA THR A 4 26.94 37.50 27.42
C THR A 4 26.84 36.53 28.61
N LEU A 5 27.36 35.32 28.42
CA LEU A 5 27.56 34.35 29.51
C LEU A 5 28.99 34.46 30.05
N PRO A 6 29.20 34.43 31.37
CA PRO A 6 30.54 34.47 31.96
C PRO A 6 31.21 33.09 31.87
N VAL A 7 32.44 33.05 31.35
CA VAL A 7 33.33 31.89 31.52
C VAL A 7 33.95 31.99 32.90
N THR A 8 33.56 31.11 33.82
CA THR A 8 34.14 31.05 35.16
C THR A 8 35.44 30.26 35.15
N ASP A 9 36.47 30.85 35.75
CA ASP A 9 37.79 30.24 35.80
C ASP A 9 37.79 28.93 36.61
N LYS A 10 38.56 27.96 36.13
CA LYS A 10 38.77 26.65 36.78
C LYS A 10 40.23 26.18 36.72
N GLY A 11 41.16 27.02 36.24
CA GLY A 11 42.57 26.65 36.09
C GLY A 11 43.32 26.41 37.42
N ASP A 12 43.00 27.21 38.44
CA ASP A 12 43.78 27.23 39.69
C ASP A 12 43.68 25.94 40.51
N SER A 13 42.51 25.29 40.53
CA SER A 13 42.23 24.13 41.38
C SER A 13 43.17 22.93 41.10
N LEU A 14 43.41 22.61 39.83
CA LEU A 14 44.31 21.52 39.43
C LEU A 14 45.78 21.83 39.81
N THR A 15 46.17 23.11 39.74
CA THR A 15 47.52 23.56 40.04
C THR A 15 47.84 23.38 41.53
N ASP A 16 46.90 23.70 42.42
CA ASP A 16 47.10 23.56 43.87
C ASP A 16 46.93 22.11 44.37
N ILE A 17 46.07 21.30 43.75
CA ILE A 17 46.05 19.84 43.98
C ILE A 17 47.43 19.24 43.66
N THR A 18 48.02 19.60 42.51
CA THR A 18 49.33 19.10 42.08
C THR A 18 50.46 19.51 43.03
N LYS A 19 50.47 20.78 43.52
CA LYS A 19 51.42 21.23 44.55
C LYS A 19 51.28 20.43 45.84
N ASN A 20 50.07 20.18 46.31
CA ASN A 20 49.81 19.45 47.55
C ASN A 20 50.22 17.98 47.46
N MET A 21 49.92 17.29 46.35
CA MET A 21 50.40 15.91 46.13
C MET A 21 51.93 15.85 46.07
N THR A 22 52.58 16.81 45.40
CA THR A 22 54.06 16.88 45.35
C THR A 22 54.68 17.12 46.74
N LYS A 23 54.03 17.92 47.59
CA LYS A 23 54.47 18.14 48.98
C LYS A 23 54.30 16.89 49.85
N TYR A 24 53.22 16.13 49.64
CA TYR A 24 52.97 14.86 50.35
C TYR A 24 53.98 13.78 49.95
N ILE A 25 54.28 13.62 48.65
CA ILE A 25 55.26 12.65 48.15
C ILE A 25 56.63 12.85 48.79
N ARG A 26 57.17 14.09 48.79
CA ARG A 26 58.46 14.39 49.44
C ARG A 26 58.47 14.06 50.94
N HIS A 27 57.33 14.16 51.62
CA HIS A 27 57.25 13.82 53.03
C HIS A 27 57.29 12.30 53.26
N LEU A 28 56.65 11.52 52.39
CA LEU A 28 56.78 10.06 52.37
C LEU A 28 58.22 9.62 52.04
N GLU A 29 58.86 10.24 51.05
CA GLU A 29 60.26 9.96 50.69
C GLU A 29 61.22 10.21 51.86
N ALA A 30 61.05 11.33 52.58
CA ALA A 30 61.82 11.64 53.79
C ALA A 30 61.59 10.62 54.93
N ASN A 31 60.36 10.14 55.09
CA ASN A 31 60.04 9.11 56.09
C ASN A 31 60.64 7.74 55.72
N VAL A 32 60.59 7.35 54.43
CA VAL A 32 61.23 6.11 53.93
C VAL A 32 62.75 6.16 54.07
N GLN A 33 63.38 7.31 53.80
CA GLN A 33 64.82 7.53 54.06
C GLN A 33 65.17 7.45 55.55
N SER A 34 64.23 7.79 56.44
CA SER A 34 64.42 7.69 57.89
C SER A 34 64.29 6.25 58.40
N ILE A 35 63.33 5.48 57.87
CA ILE A 35 63.15 4.05 58.21
C ILE A 35 64.37 3.22 57.78
N LYS A 36 65.05 3.58 56.68
CA LYS A 36 66.30 2.96 56.23
C LYS A 36 67.52 3.16 57.17
N LYS A 37 67.37 3.85 58.30
CA LYS A 37 68.41 4.02 59.33
C LYS A 37 68.25 3.10 60.56
N ILE A 38 67.23 2.24 60.56
CA ILE A 38 67.09 1.21 61.61
C ILE A 38 68.16 0.12 61.34
N PRO A 39 69.06 -0.18 62.29
CA PRO A 39 70.07 -1.22 62.10
C PRO A 39 69.40 -2.59 61.93
N THR A 40 69.96 -3.43 61.05
CA THR A 40 69.38 -4.75 60.78
C THR A 40 69.58 -5.69 61.98
N PRO A 41 68.81 -6.78 62.10
CA PRO A 41 69.08 -7.81 63.10
C PRO A 41 70.50 -8.37 63.04
N GLU A 42 71.13 -8.33 61.86
CA GLU A 42 72.50 -8.80 61.63
C GLU A 42 73.55 -7.77 62.10
N ASP A 43 73.30 -6.47 61.93
CA ASP A 43 74.09 -5.39 62.54
C ASP A 43 74.05 -5.48 64.07
N ILE A 44 72.85 -5.60 64.64
CA ILE A 44 72.62 -5.73 66.09
C ILE A 44 73.31 -6.99 66.63
N LEU A 45 73.18 -8.13 65.93
CA LEU A 45 73.82 -9.38 66.32
C LEU A 45 75.35 -9.27 66.27
N ASN A 46 75.92 -8.55 65.30
CA ASN A 46 77.36 -8.31 65.20
C ASN A 46 77.86 -7.33 66.28
N GLU A 47 77.09 -6.29 66.61
CA GLU A 47 77.44 -5.38 67.71
C GLU A 47 77.38 -6.07 69.08
N VAL A 48 76.39 -6.95 69.31
CA VAL A 48 76.33 -7.80 70.51
C VAL A 48 77.51 -8.79 70.55
N LYS A 49 77.81 -9.49 69.45
CA LYS A 49 78.96 -10.40 69.37
C LYS A 49 80.27 -9.68 69.70
N ASN A 50 80.51 -8.50 69.13
CA ASN A 50 81.72 -7.71 69.38
C ASN A 50 81.81 -7.23 70.85
N ASN A 51 80.72 -6.72 71.42
CA ASN A 51 80.68 -6.29 72.82
C ASN A 51 80.88 -7.42 73.83
N VAL A 52 80.41 -8.64 73.52
CA VAL A 52 80.68 -9.83 74.33
C VAL A 52 82.12 -10.31 74.16
N TRP A 53 82.61 -10.41 72.92
CA TRP A 53 83.96 -10.90 72.61
C TRP A 53 85.06 -10.10 73.30
N TYR A 54 84.95 -8.76 73.32
CA TYR A 54 85.91 -7.87 74.00
C TYR A 54 85.85 -7.90 75.53
N ARG A 55 84.84 -8.54 76.14
CA ARG A 55 84.68 -8.66 77.60
C ARG A 55 85.05 -10.04 78.16
N MET A 56 85.34 -11.02 77.31
CA MET A 56 85.78 -12.35 77.75
C MET A 56 87.30 -12.42 77.91
N CYS A 57 87.78 -13.07 78.97
CA CYS A 57 89.21 -13.36 79.11
C CYS A 57 89.67 -14.47 78.15
N LYS A 58 90.95 -14.45 77.74
CA LYS A 58 91.51 -15.37 76.73
C LYS A 58 91.18 -16.87 76.93
N PRO A 59 91.21 -17.45 78.15
CA PRO A 59 90.86 -18.85 78.35
C PRO A 59 89.41 -19.21 77.96
N CYS A 60 88.47 -18.25 78.04
CA CYS A 60 87.06 -18.47 77.72
C CYS A 60 86.78 -18.37 76.21
N GLN A 61 87.46 -17.47 75.50
CA GLN A 61 87.35 -17.35 74.03
C GLN A 61 87.67 -18.67 73.31
N SER A 62 88.56 -19.48 73.89
CA SER A 62 88.97 -20.80 73.35
C SER A 62 87.94 -21.93 73.51
N LYS A 63 86.82 -21.73 74.23
CA LYS A 63 85.87 -22.81 74.58
C LYS A 63 84.48 -22.69 73.94
N VAL A 64 84.24 -21.67 73.12
CA VAL A 64 82.91 -21.40 72.53
C VAL A 64 82.70 -22.12 71.18
N PHE A 65 83.74 -22.73 70.61
CA PHE A 65 83.69 -23.50 69.36
C PHE A 65 84.12 -24.96 69.57
N ASP A 66 83.33 -25.75 70.30
CA ASP A 66 83.41 -27.23 70.20
C ASP A 66 82.17 -27.97 70.76
N ILE A 67 80.98 -27.71 70.21
CA ILE A 67 79.81 -28.62 70.36
C ILE A 67 79.16 -28.84 69.00
N SER A 68 79.57 -29.92 68.34
CA SER A 68 78.81 -30.56 67.25
C SER A 68 77.98 -31.71 67.82
N SER A 69 76.76 -31.89 67.32
CA SER A 69 75.75 -32.78 67.90
C SER A 69 76.18 -34.26 67.96
N LYS A 70 76.20 -34.86 69.17
CA LYS A 70 75.73 -36.24 69.42
C LYS A 70 75.71 -36.70 70.89
N ASP A 71 75.07 -37.85 71.07
CA ASP A 71 75.15 -38.82 72.17
C ASP A 71 74.61 -38.46 73.57
N LEU A 72 73.40 -38.96 73.83
CA LEU A 72 72.86 -39.23 75.17
C LEU A 72 72.22 -40.63 75.18
N TYR A 73 72.82 -41.61 75.86
CA TYR A 73 72.09 -42.74 76.48
C TYR A 73 72.95 -43.58 77.45
N SER A 74 72.34 -43.92 78.60
CA SER A 74 72.64 -45.09 79.46
C SER A 74 74.00 -45.20 80.19
N ARG A 75 73.97 -45.13 81.53
CA ARG A 75 73.91 -46.35 82.39
C ARG A 75 73.79 -46.06 83.91
N ASN A 76 73.11 -46.97 84.61
CA ASN A 76 73.10 -47.08 86.08
C ASN A 76 74.23 -48.00 86.57
N ASN A 77 74.69 -47.82 87.82
CA ASN A 77 74.98 -48.94 88.74
C ASN A 77 75.20 -48.51 90.22
N TYR A 78 74.87 -49.41 91.14
CA TYR A 78 75.12 -49.38 92.60
C TYR A 78 75.73 -50.76 93.00
N PRO A 79 76.51 -50.90 94.10
CA PRO A 79 75.92 -51.38 95.37
C PRO A 79 76.68 -50.99 96.68
N SER A 80 76.13 -51.39 97.84
CA SER A 80 76.57 -50.99 99.21
C SER A 80 77.27 -52.08 100.06
N LYS A 81 77.97 -51.67 101.15
CA LYS A 81 78.41 -52.41 102.38
C LYS A 81 78.78 -51.36 103.47
N ARG A 82 78.51 -51.41 104.80
CA ARG A 82 77.86 -52.32 105.79
C ARG A 82 78.81 -53.16 106.71
N LEU A 83 78.43 -53.26 108.01
CA LEU A 83 79.04 -53.96 109.19
C LEU A 83 80.02 -53.09 110.03
N CYS A 84 79.73 -52.71 111.28
CA CYS A 84 79.82 -53.42 112.60
C CYS A 84 81.21 -53.25 113.30
N LYS A 85 81.38 -53.24 114.64
CA LYS A 85 80.52 -53.63 115.78
C LYS A 85 80.95 -52.93 117.11
N GLU A 86 80.15 -53.08 118.19
CA GLU A 86 80.41 -52.57 119.55
C GLU A 86 81.38 -53.42 120.40
N ALA A 87 81.90 -52.85 121.49
CA ALA A 87 82.38 -53.56 122.69
C ALA A 87 82.16 -52.70 123.97
N LYS A 88 82.00 -53.31 125.16
CA LYS A 88 81.63 -52.63 126.42
C LYS A 88 82.32 -53.24 127.66
N VAL A 89 82.68 -52.35 128.61
CA VAL A 89 82.63 -52.47 130.10
C VAL A 89 83.20 -53.71 130.82
N THR A 90 84.21 -53.50 131.68
CA THR A 90 84.34 -53.86 133.14
C THR A 90 85.79 -53.54 133.58
N ASP A 91 86.21 -52.97 134.72
CA ASP A 91 85.65 -52.54 136.02
C ASP A 91 86.07 -53.40 137.27
N ILE A 92 86.66 -52.72 138.28
CA ILE A 92 86.85 -53.05 139.73
C ILE A 92 87.77 -54.22 140.21
N GLY A 93 88.62 -53.92 141.23
CA GLY A 93 89.14 -54.87 142.26
C GLY A 93 90.66 -54.83 142.53
N ASN A 94 91.29 -54.24 143.57
CA ASN A 94 90.93 -53.58 144.86
C ASN A 94 91.15 -54.38 146.17
N SER A 95 92.32 -54.21 146.81
CA SER A 95 92.62 -54.50 148.25
C SER A 95 93.88 -53.69 148.66
N LYS A 96 94.07 -53.00 149.81
CA LYS A 96 93.66 -53.11 151.24
C LYS A 96 94.32 -54.31 151.96
N THR A 97 95.03 -54.21 153.10
CA THR A 97 95.08 -53.23 154.24
C THR A 97 96.55 -53.01 154.72
N ARG A 98 96.98 -52.31 155.79
CA ARG A 98 96.44 -52.14 157.18
C ARG A 98 97.08 -50.96 157.95
N HIS A 99 96.42 -50.48 159.02
CA HIS A 99 96.78 -49.29 159.83
C HIS A 99 97.39 -49.62 161.22
N LYS A 100 97.86 -48.53 161.88
CA LYS A 100 98.05 -48.24 163.34
C LYS A 100 99.50 -48.39 163.85
N SER A 101 100.15 -47.43 164.55
CA SER A 101 99.82 -46.21 165.33
C SER A 101 99.77 -46.35 166.88
N LYS A 102 100.07 -45.22 167.56
CA LYS A 102 100.58 -45.02 168.96
C LYS A 102 102.13 -45.04 169.04
N LYS A 103 102.86 -44.09 169.63
CA LYS A 103 102.67 -43.06 170.71
C LYS A 103 102.96 -43.56 172.14
N SER A 104 103.53 -42.67 172.95
CA SER A 104 103.87 -42.69 174.39
C SER A 104 105.06 -43.55 174.84
N ASP A 105 105.87 -43.18 175.84
CA ASP A 105 106.26 -41.90 176.50
C ASP A 105 107.43 -42.24 177.49
N LEU A 106 108.04 -41.26 178.19
CA LEU A 106 108.99 -41.38 179.34
C LEU A 106 110.43 -41.90 179.04
N ASP A 107 111.41 -41.73 179.95
CA ASP A 107 111.94 -40.48 180.55
C ASP A 107 113.28 -40.72 181.30
N GLU A 108 114.04 -39.63 181.49
CA GLU A 108 115.08 -39.31 182.51
C GLU A 108 116.15 -40.31 183.05
N SER A 109 117.31 -39.72 183.40
CA SER A 109 118.38 -40.20 184.32
C SER A 109 119.35 -41.29 183.79
N PHE A 110 120.60 -41.41 184.28
CA PHE A 110 121.28 -40.83 185.47
C PHE A 110 122.68 -40.25 185.17
N ASP A 111 123.27 -39.59 186.18
CA ASP A 111 124.53 -38.83 186.18
C ASP A 111 125.86 -39.60 185.95
N ALA A 112 126.82 -38.90 185.32
CA ALA A 112 128.19 -38.52 185.76
C ALA A 112 128.87 -39.17 187.02
N PRO A 113 130.17 -38.87 187.34
CA PRO A 113 131.37 -38.56 186.52
C PRO A 113 132.69 -39.18 187.07
N ILE A 114 133.85 -38.98 186.39
CA ILE A 114 135.21 -38.87 187.03
C ILE A 114 135.75 -40.21 187.65
N GLU A 115 137.00 -40.47 188.12
CA GLU A 115 138.21 -39.69 188.49
C GLU A 115 139.58 -40.36 188.10
N ILE A 116 140.53 -39.55 187.61
CA ILE A 116 142.01 -39.42 187.86
C ILE A 116 142.88 -40.59 188.45
N GLU A 117 144.06 -40.76 187.80
CA GLU A 117 145.42 -41.15 188.25
C GLU A 117 145.81 -42.36 189.17
N GLN A 118 146.96 -42.96 188.79
CA GLN A 118 148.08 -43.50 189.60
C GLN A 118 147.87 -44.44 190.80
N MET A 119 148.56 -45.60 190.81
CA MET A 119 149.70 -45.81 191.73
C MET A 119 150.59 -47.03 191.41
N LEU A 120 151.73 -47.14 192.12
CA LEU A 120 152.81 -48.12 191.93
C LEU A 120 152.87 -49.22 193.01
N ALA A 121 153.30 -50.41 192.57
CA ALA A 121 154.19 -51.39 193.24
C ALA A 121 153.88 -51.97 194.65
N LYS A 122 153.75 -53.32 194.71
CA LYS A 122 154.19 -54.27 195.78
C LYS A 122 153.81 -55.71 195.36
N ARG A 123 154.48 -56.82 195.77
CA ARG A 123 155.70 -57.04 196.58
C ARG A 123 156.38 -58.39 196.23
N GLU A 124 157.65 -58.53 196.64
CA GLU A 124 158.58 -59.67 196.54
C GLU A 124 158.12 -61.00 197.22
N SER A 125 158.74 -62.13 196.84
CA SER A 125 159.30 -63.11 197.81
C SER A 125 160.43 -63.98 197.19
N MET A 126 161.18 -64.71 198.03
CA MET A 126 162.51 -65.34 197.85
C MET A 126 162.45 -66.83 198.31
N PRO A 127 163.54 -67.65 198.49
CA PRO A 127 164.97 -67.59 198.08
C PRO A 127 165.64 -68.95 197.62
N HIS A 128 166.91 -68.87 197.17
CA HIS A 128 168.01 -69.88 197.34
C HIS A 128 167.99 -71.27 196.63
N PRO A 129 169.14 -72.01 196.52
CA PRO A 129 170.56 -71.64 196.71
C PRO A 129 171.59 -72.14 195.62
N LEU A 130 172.86 -71.69 195.74
CA LEU A 130 174.15 -72.30 195.30
C LEU A 130 174.61 -72.37 193.80
N GLN A 131 175.68 -71.58 193.53
CA GLN A 131 176.95 -71.91 192.84
C GLN A 131 177.10 -72.06 191.29
N LEU A 132 178.10 -71.30 190.79
CA LEU A 132 179.06 -71.59 189.70
C LEU A 132 178.57 -71.67 188.23
N GLN A 133 178.30 -70.50 187.61
CA GLN A 133 179.06 -69.97 186.46
C GLN A 133 178.35 -68.72 185.88
N ASP A 134 178.85 -67.52 186.24
CA ASP A 134 178.27 -66.23 185.84
C ASP A 134 179.18 -65.48 184.86
N GLN A 135 178.62 -65.04 183.71
CA GLN A 135 178.92 -63.73 183.07
C GLN A 135 177.94 -63.43 181.92
N GLU A 136 177.70 -64.39 181.02
CA GLU A 136 177.18 -64.12 179.65
C GLU A 136 175.68 -63.74 179.56
N LYS A 137 174.82 -64.20 180.48
CA LYS A 137 173.35 -64.06 180.34
C LYS A 137 172.79 -62.63 180.49
N LYS A 138 173.63 -61.64 180.83
CA LYS A 138 173.18 -60.27 181.12
C LYS A 138 172.96 -59.42 179.86
N GLU A 139 173.73 -59.65 178.81
CA GLU A 139 173.73 -58.79 177.60
C GLU A 139 172.56 -59.10 176.64
N ASP A 140 172.14 -60.36 176.56
CA ASP A 140 170.96 -60.82 175.79
C ASP A 140 169.66 -60.12 176.25
N LEU A 141 169.47 -59.97 177.56
CA LEU A 141 168.29 -59.31 178.13
C LEU A 141 168.27 -57.80 177.87
N GLN A 142 169.42 -57.11 177.92
CA GLN A 142 169.50 -55.69 177.55
C GLN A 142 169.21 -55.49 176.05
N THR A 143 169.68 -56.39 175.20
CA THR A 143 169.42 -56.37 173.75
C THR A 143 167.92 -56.47 173.45
N LYS A 144 167.20 -57.40 174.10
CA LYS A 144 165.75 -57.60 173.93
C LYS A 144 164.91 -56.39 174.33
N ILE A 145 165.29 -55.67 175.40
CA ILE A 145 164.61 -54.45 175.83
C ILE A 145 164.73 -53.33 174.77
N SER A 146 165.89 -53.19 174.13
CA SER A 146 166.11 -52.20 173.07
C SER A 146 165.21 -52.45 171.85
N ILE A 147 165.11 -53.70 171.40
CA ILE A 147 164.26 -54.12 170.27
C ILE A 147 162.78 -53.82 170.55
N LEU A 148 162.28 -54.17 171.75
CA LEU A 148 160.90 -53.89 172.14
C LEU A 148 160.58 -52.39 172.18
N LYS A 149 161.53 -51.56 172.65
CA LYS A 149 161.33 -50.11 172.72
C LYS A 149 161.17 -49.48 171.33
N ASN A 150 162.00 -49.89 170.37
CA ASN A 150 161.87 -49.44 168.98
C ASN A 150 160.54 -49.88 168.34
N SER A 151 160.07 -51.09 168.62
CA SER A 151 158.78 -51.59 168.11
C SER A 151 157.57 -50.85 168.70
N ILE A 152 157.67 -50.34 169.94
CA ILE A 152 156.65 -49.48 170.54
C ILE A 152 156.64 -48.11 169.83
N GLU A 153 157.80 -47.51 169.60
CA GLU A 153 157.90 -46.21 168.90
C GLU A 153 157.36 -46.30 167.46
N GLU A 154 157.69 -47.37 166.71
CA GLU A 154 157.16 -47.63 165.36
C GLU A 154 155.62 -47.77 165.38
N LYS A 155 155.07 -48.42 166.40
CA LYS A 155 153.61 -48.54 166.57
C LYS A 155 152.95 -47.21 166.93
N ASN A 156 153.58 -46.38 167.76
CA ASN A 156 153.07 -45.06 168.12
C ASN A 156 153.03 -44.10 166.92
N GLU A 157 154.05 -44.12 166.06
CA GLU A 157 154.00 -43.41 164.76
C GLU A 157 152.88 -43.94 163.85
N LYS A 158 152.70 -45.27 163.78
CA LYS A 158 151.58 -45.89 163.04
C LYS A 158 150.22 -45.44 163.58
N ILE A 159 150.07 -45.31 164.90
CA ILE A 159 148.84 -44.80 165.53
C ILE A 159 148.60 -43.35 165.12
N ARG A 160 149.59 -42.44 165.26
CA ARG A 160 149.45 -41.03 164.80
C ARG A 160 149.10 -40.92 163.33
N SER A 161 149.67 -41.78 162.49
CA SER A 161 149.37 -41.84 161.05
C SER A 161 147.92 -42.25 160.79
N LEU A 162 147.45 -43.31 161.46
CA LEU A 162 146.07 -43.78 161.36
C LEU A 162 145.05 -42.81 161.97
N GLU A 163 145.38 -42.12 163.08
CA GLU A 163 144.54 -41.08 163.68
C GLU A 163 144.36 -39.88 162.74
N ASN A 164 145.44 -39.43 162.08
CA ASN A 164 145.35 -38.36 161.08
C ASN A 164 144.56 -38.81 159.83
N GLN A 165 144.75 -40.04 159.36
CA GLN A 165 143.93 -40.61 158.28
C GLN A 165 142.45 -40.67 158.68
N LEU A 166 142.14 -41.18 159.87
CA LEU A 166 140.77 -41.29 160.37
C LEU A 166 140.11 -39.90 160.51
N LYS A 167 140.85 -38.90 161.02
CA LYS A 167 140.37 -37.52 161.16
C LYS A 167 140.12 -36.85 159.80
N MET A 168 140.96 -37.13 158.80
CA MET A 168 140.78 -36.64 157.43
C MET A 168 139.61 -37.34 156.71
N HIS A 169 139.47 -38.66 156.88
CA HIS A 169 138.31 -39.42 156.40
C HIS A 169 137.02 -38.97 157.05
N LEU A 170 137.01 -38.70 158.36
CA LEU A 170 135.85 -38.14 159.07
C LEU A 170 135.43 -36.81 158.46
N LYS A 171 136.35 -35.84 158.31
CA LYS A 171 136.05 -34.54 157.70
C LYS A 171 135.50 -34.68 156.28
N SER A 172 136.13 -35.50 155.45
CA SER A 172 135.67 -35.79 154.08
C SER A 172 134.30 -36.47 154.06
N HIS A 173 133.98 -37.31 155.05
CA HIS A 173 132.64 -37.90 155.19
C HIS A 173 131.60 -36.86 155.63
N THR A 174 131.92 -35.95 156.56
CA THR A 174 131.00 -34.87 156.95
C THR A 174 130.67 -34.00 155.76
N GLU A 175 131.70 -33.53 155.03
CA GLU A 175 131.57 -32.71 153.82
C GLU A 175 130.71 -33.43 152.76
N ASN A 176 130.93 -34.73 152.53
CA ASN A 176 130.15 -35.52 151.58
C ASN A 176 128.70 -35.82 152.04
N THR A 177 128.42 -35.81 153.36
CA THR A 177 127.04 -35.89 153.87
C THR A 177 126.32 -34.54 153.85
N GLU A 178 127.02 -33.42 154.04
CA GLU A 178 126.47 -32.07 153.87
C GLU A 178 126.15 -31.79 152.39
N GLU A 179 127.06 -32.15 151.48
CA GLU A 179 126.87 -32.15 150.02
C GLU A 179 125.60 -32.94 149.62
N LYS A 180 125.49 -34.20 150.07
CA LYS A 180 124.32 -35.06 149.78
C LYS A 180 123.02 -34.60 150.44
N GLN A 181 123.08 -33.89 151.57
CA GLN A 181 121.89 -33.26 152.14
C GLN A 181 121.45 -32.07 151.28
N GLY A 182 122.39 -31.28 150.76
CA GLY A 182 122.10 -30.23 149.77
C GLY A 182 121.49 -30.76 148.48
N ASP A 183 122.02 -31.86 147.94
CA ASP A 183 121.42 -32.57 146.79
C ASP A 183 120.00 -33.05 147.12
N PHE A 184 119.80 -33.69 148.28
CA PHE A 184 118.49 -34.20 148.70
C PHE A 184 117.46 -33.07 148.86
N ASP A 185 117.83 -31.97 149.51
CA ASP A 185 116.97 -30.80 149.71
C ASP A 185 116.65 -30.09 148.38
N THR A 186 117.52 -30.21 147.38
CA THR A 186 117.31 -29.70 146.01
C THR A 186 116.33 -30.60 145.26
N VAL A 187 116.57 -31.91 145.23
CA VAL A 187 115.67 -32.90 144.59
C VAL A 187 114.29 -32.92 145.26
N GLN A 188 114.20 -32.68 146.57
CA GLN A 188 112.91 -32.57 147.27
C GLN A 188 112.11 -31.34 146.82
N LYS A 189 112.77 -30.20 146.53
CA LYS A 189 112.12 -29.01 145.95
C LYS A 189 111.70 -29.23 144.50
N GLU A 190 112.57 -29.80 143.66
CA GLU A 190 112.24 -30.15 142.27
C GLU A 190 111.02 -31.08 142.21
N LYS A 191 110.98 -32.08 143.09
CA LYS A 191 109.83 -32.98 143.26
C LYS A 191 108.55 -32.24 143.69
N GLU A 192 108.64 -31.27 144.60
CA GLU A 192 107.49 -30.46 145.02
C GLU A 192 107.00 -29.56 143.87
N GLU A 193 107.91 -28.94 143.11
CA GLU A 193 107.58 -28.19 141.90
C GLU A 193 106.93 -29.07 140.83
N TYR A 194 107.46 -30.26 140.55
CA TYR A 194 106.84 -31.20 139.61
C TYR A 194 105.47 -31.71 140.07
N VAL A 195 105.23 -31.85 141.38
CA VAL A 195 103.90 -32.19 141.92
C VAL A 195 102.91 -31.04 141.72
N GLU A 196 103.35 -29.78 141.89
CA GLU A 196 102.51 -28.60 141.63
C GLU A 196 102.22 -28.43 140.13
N GLN A 197 103.23 -28.59 139.26
CA GLN A 197 103.07 -28.62 137.80
C GLN A 197 102.10 -29.74 137.35
N LEU A 198 102.21 -30.95 137.91
CA LEU A 198 101.28 -32.05 137.62
C LEU A 198 99.85 -31.75 138.10
N SER A 199 99.67 -31.10 139.24
CA SER A 199 98.37 -30.65 139.74
C SER A 199 97.74 -29.59 138.83
N GLN A 200 98.56 -28.64 138.34
CA GLN A 200 98.13 -27.62 137.38
C GLN A 200 97.73 -28.25 136.03
N LEU A 201 98.58 -29.12 135.46
CA LEU A 201 98.29 -29.83 134.21
C LEU A 201 97.07 -30.76 134.31
N GLN A 202 96.84 -31.38 135.47
CA GLN A 202 95.64 -32.18 135.71
C GLN A 202 94.38 -31.32 135.77
N THR A 203 94.47 -30.12 136.35
CA THR A 203 93.38 -29.14 136.40
C THR A 203 93.08 -28.56 135.00
N GLU A 204 94.13 -28.23 134.23
CA GLU A 204 94.02 -27.79 132.85
C GLU A 204 93.41 -28.88 131.96
N ARG A 205 93.84 -30.14 132.10
CA ARG A 205 93.24 -31.27 131.37
C ARG A 205 91.74 -31.41 131.68
N GLN A 206 91.32 -31.28 132.95
CA GLN A 206 89.90 -31.33 133.28
C GLN A 206 89.13 -30.16 132.65
N ALA A 207 89.68 -28.94 132.69
CA ALA A 207 89.05 -27.78 132.06
C ALA A 207 88.93 -27.93 130.53
N LEU A 208 89.92 -28.55 129.87
CA LEU A 208 89.88 -28.87 128.44
C LEU A 208 88.90 -30.02 128.13
N GLU A 209 88.78 -31.01 129.02
CA GLU A 209 87.82 -32.12 128.91
C GLU A 209 86.38 -31.61 129.07
N ASP A 210 86.12 -30.75 130.05
CA ASP A 210 84.84 -30.08 130.27
C ASP A 210 84.47 -29.15 129.09
N GLN A 211 85.43 -28.39 128.55
CA GLN A 211 85.24 -27.62 127.30
C GLN A 211 84.95 -28.52 126.10
N THR A 212 85.66 -29.65 125.97
CA THR A 212 85.43 -30.61 124.87
C THR A 212 84.02 -31.19 124.96
N ASN A 213 83.59 -31.62 126.14
CA ASN A 213 82.23 -32.13 126.36
C ASN A 213 81.16 -31.07 126.05
N SER A 214 81.37 -29.81 126.46
CA SER A 214 80.47 -28.69 126.13
C SER A 214 80.40 -28.40 124.62
N LEU A 215 81.54 -28.43 123.93
CA LEU A 215 81.61 -28.29 122.46
C LEU A 215 80.97 -29.49 121.74
N THR A 216 81.10 -30.69 122.27
CA THR A 216 80.41 -31.89 121.74
C THR A 216 78.90 -31.75 121.88
N SER A 217 78.39 -31.42 123.08
CA SER A 217 76.94 -31.25 123.30
C SER A 217 76.34 -30.14 122.43
N THR A 218 77.00 -28.97 122.34
CA THR A 218 76.50 -27.87 121.48
C THR A 218 76.57 -28.22 119.99
N ASN A 219 77.54 -29.02 119.55
CA ASN A 219 77.59 -29.55 118.17
C ASN A 219 76.49 -30.61 117.92
N GLU A 220 76.19 -31.46 118.90
CA GLU A 220 75.06 -32.40 118.85
C GLU A 220 73.70 -31.68 118.80
N GLU A 221 73.53 -30.56 119.50
CA GLU A 221 72.34 -29.69 119.42
C GLU A 221 72.24 -28.93 118.09
N CYS A 222 73.37 -28.51 117.52
CA CYS A 222 73.41 -27.84 116.22
C CYS A 222 73.08 -28.80 115.06
N SER A 223 73.47 -30.08 115.15
CA SER A 223 73.25 -31.10 114.11
C SER A 223 71.80 -31.19 113.60
N PRO A 224 70.76 -31.43 114.43
CA PRO A 224 69.37 -31.49 113.97
C PRO A 224 68.85 -30.13 113.44
N THR A 225 69.45 -29.02 113.88
CA THR A 225 69.14 -27.68 113.36
C THR A 225 69.67 -27.52 111.93
N VAL A 226 70.90 -27.97 111.66
CA VAL A 226 71.49 -28.00 110.31
C VAL A 226 70.71 -28.94 109.39
N GLU A 227 70.34 -30.15 109.85
CA GLU A 227 69.48 -31.04 109.06
C GLU A 227 68.09 -30.42 108.80
N GLY A 228 67.50 -29.73 109.79
CA GLY A 228 66.23 -29.04 109.66
C GLY A 228 66.28 -27.89 108.65
N LEU A 229 67.38 -27.14 108.63
CA LEU A 229 67.64 -26.11 107.62
C LEU A 229 67.85 -26.73 106.23
N GLN A 230 68.60 -27.83 106.11
CA GLN A 230 68.77 -28.52 104.83
C GLN A 230 67.43 -29.04 104.27
N ARG A 231 66.60 -29.70 105.09
CA ARG A 231 65.25 -30.15 104.70
C ARG A 231 64.34 -28.99 104.27
N ASN A 232 64.52 -27.80 104.85
CA ASN A 232 63.81 -26.58 104.43
C ASN A 232 64.35 -26.04 103.11
N ILE A 233 65.66 -26.04 102.89
CA ILE A 233 66.31 -25.65 101.62
C ILE A 233 65.85 -26.60 100.49
N ASP A 234 65.91 -27.91 100.72
CA ASP A 234 65.49 -28.93 99.73
C ASP A 234 64.02 -28.74 99.32
N ARG A 235 63.13 -28.51 100.29
CA ARG A 235 61.71 -28.22 100.03
C ARG A 235 61.53 -26.92 99.24
N LEU A 236 62.20 -25.84 99.65
CA LEU A 236 62.10 -24.54 98.97
C LEU A 236 62.66 -24.58 97.54
N THR A 237 63.71 -25.36 97.29
CA THR A 237 64.23 -25.61 95.94
C THR A 237 63.17 -26.30 95.08
N VAL A 238 62.53 -27.38 95.55
CA VAL A 238 61.47 -28.08 94.81
C VAL A 238 60.22 -27.20 94.60
N GLU A 239 59.86 -26.37 95.58
CA GLU A 239 58.78 -25.38 95.43
C GLU A 239 59.14 -24.30 94.38
N LEU A 240 60.40 -23.85 94.34
CA LEU A 240 60.89 -22.86 93.37
C LEU A 240 61.00 -23.44 91.95
N GLU A 241 61.55 -24.64 91.79
CA GLU A 241 61.58 -25.38 90.52
C GLU A 241 60.16 -25.58 89.96
N LYS A 242 59.21 -25.98 90.81
CA LYS A 242 57.81 -26.08 90.42
C LYS A 242 57.24 -24.72 90.01
N LYS A 243 57.55 -23.64 90.73
CA LYS A 243 57.06 -22.30 90.40
C LYS A 243 57.67 -21.74 89.11
N GLN A 244 58.93 -22.06 88.81
CA GLN A 244 59.53 -21.77 87.51
C GLN A 244 58.82 -22.57 86.40
N GLY A 245 58.62 -23.87 86.58
CA GLY A 245 57.90 -24.70 85.60
C GLY A 245 56.39 -24.43 85.49
N ASP A 246 55.78 -23.73 86.45
CA ASP A 246 54.43 -23.14 86.32
C ASP A 246 54.49 -21.83 85.51
N PHE A 247 55.48 -20.96 85.79
CA PHE A 247 55.70 -19.69 85.08
C PHE A 247 56.03 -19.90 83.59
N ASP A 248 56.95 -20.82 83.28
CA ASP A 248 57.40 -21.09 81.90
C ASP A 248 56.24 -21.55 81.00
N LYS A 249 55.28 -22.31 81.55
CA LYS A 249 54.05 -22.71 80.85
C LYS A 249 53.16 -21.51 80.58
N SER A 250 52.87 -20.71 81.60
CA SER A 250 52.04 -19.52 81.41
C SER A 250 52.70 -18.45 80.54
N GLN A 251 54.04 -18.44 80.42
CA GLN A 251 54.71 -17.67 79.37
C GLN A 251 54.41 -18.24 77.97
N GLN A 252 54.54 -19.55 77.76
CA GLN A 252 54.24 -20.20 76.48
C GLN A 252 52.77 -20.04 76.06
N GLU A 253 51.84 -20.16 77.00
CA GLU A 253 50.40 -19.91 76.80
C GLU A 253 50.15 -18.45 76.35
N ASN A 254 50.78 -17.47 77.01
CA ASN A 254 50.71 -16.06 76.58
C ASN A 254 51.34 -15.82 75.20
N GLU A 255 52.45 -16.48 74.87
CA GLU A 255 53.07 -16.41 73.54
C GLU A 255 52.20 -17.06 72.46
N GLU A 256 51.35 -18.03 72.79
CA GLU A 256 50.34 -18.62 71.89
C GLU A 256 49.14 -17.67 71.71
N TYR A 257 48.55 -17.16 72.80
CA TYR A 257 47.46 -16.17 72.72
C TYR A 257 47.87 -14.90 71.97
N MET A 258 49.12 -14.43 72.12
CA MET A 258 49.63 -13.28 71.36
C MET A 258 49.71 -13.56 69.85
N ARG A 259 50.00 -14.82 69.44
CA ARG A 259 49.98 -15.23 68.03
C ARG A 259 48.55 -15.34 67.49
N GLU A 260 47.62 -15.90 68.27
CA GLU A 260 46.20 -15.95 67.92
C GLU A 260 45.61 -14.54 67.74
N VAL A 261 45.87 -13.63 68.69
CA VAL A 261 45.43 -12.23 68.63
C VAL A 261 46.00 -11.50 67.40
N ALA A 262 47.26 -11.76 67.03
CA ALA A 262 47.85 -11.18 65.81
C ALA A 262 47.21 -11.72 64.52
N GLN A 263 46.88 -13.02 64.48
CA GLN A 263 46.16 -13.61 63.35
C GLN A 263 44.73 -13.03 63.24
N LEU A 264 43.98 -13.00 64.33
CA LEU A 264 42.61 -12.44 64.36
C LEU A 264 42.56 -10.95 63.99
N GLN A 265 43.61 -10.18 64.29
CA GLN A 265 43.74 -8.79 63.82
C GLN A 265 43.94 -8.71 62.30
N THR A 266 44.73 -9.63 61.72
CA THR A 266 44.98 -9.74 60.27
C THR A 266 43.72 -10.18 59.52
N ASP A 267 43.00 -11.17 60.06
CA ASP A 267 41.75 -11.66 59.49
C ASP A 267 40.65 -10.58 59.53
N ARG A 268 40.55 -9.86 60.66
CA ARG A 268 39.63 -8.72 60.80
C ARG A 268 39.93 -7.62 59.78
N GLN A 269 41.20 -7.27 59.56
CA GLN A 269 41.58 -6.27 58.55
C GLN A 269 41.19 -6.76 57.15
N THR A 270 41.48 -8.03 56.83
CA THR A 270 41.12 -8.65 55.54
C THR A 270 39.60 -8.62 55.29
N LEU A 271 38.79 -8.95 56.31
CA LEU A 271 37.32 -8.87 56.25
C LEU A 271 36.82 -7.42 56.11
N GLN A 272 37.47 -6.46 56.76
CA GLN A 272 37.15 -5.02 56.65
C GLN A 272 37.47 -4.47 55.25
N ASP A 273 38.57 -4.90 54.65
CA ASP A 273 38.95 -4.53 53.27
C ASP A 273 38.03 -5.19 52.24
N GLN A 274 37.66 -6.46 52.43
CA GLN A 274 36.64 -7.15 51.63
C GLN A 274 35.29 -6.44 51.71
N THR A 275 34.83 -6.08 52.92
CA THR A 275 33.57 -5.34 53.13
C THR A 275 33.61 -3.98 52.43
N SER A 276 34.75 -3.28 52.51
CA SER A 276 34.95 -1.99 51.83
C SER A 276 34.97 -2.11 50.30
N SER A 277 35.44 -3.24 49.76
CA SER A 277 35.39 -3.56 48.33
C SER A 277 33.96 -3.87 47.87
N ILE A 278 33.25 -4.74 48.60
CA ILE A 278 31.86 -5.12 48.32
C ILE A 278 30.94 -3.88 48.32
N ASN A 279 31.10 -2.98 49.30
CA ASN A 279 30.32 -1.74 49.36
C ASN A 279 30.52 -0.86 48.13
N LYS A 280 31.76 -0.69 47.64
CA LYS A 280 32.03 0.05 46.38
C LYS A 280 31.36 -0.61 45.18
N THR A 281 31.48 -1.94 45.05
CA THR A 281 30.81 -2.65 43.94
C THR A 281 29.28 -2.55 44.03
N ASN A 282 28.70 -2.48 45.23
CA ASN A 282 27.27 -2.24 45.41
C ASN A 282 26.87 -0.81 45.02
N GLU A 283 27.66 0.21 45.36
CA GLU A 283 27.44 1.60 44.94
C GLU A 283 27.53 1.78 43.42
N GLU A 284 28.49 1.11 42.77
CA GLU A 284 28.64 1.05 41.32
C GLU A 284 27.44 0.33 40.65
N LEU A 285 27.02 -0.82 41.20
CA LEU A 285 25.87 -1.57 40.71
C LEU A 285 24.56 -0.81 40.88
N LEU A 286 24.33 -0.13 42.01
CA LEU A 286 23.17 0.74 42.24
C LEU A 286 23.14 1.92 41.26
N SER A 287 24.30 2.52 40.98
CA SER A 287 24.44 3.59 39.99
C SER A 287 24.13 3.10 38.58
N SER A 288 24.65 1.94 38.20
CA SER A 288 24.38 1.27 36.92
C SER A 288 22.89 0.89 36.77
N LEU A 289 22.29 0.32 37.82
CA LEU A 289 20.86 -0.03 37.88
C LEU A 289 19.99 1.21 37.65
N LYS A 290 20.28 2.32 38.34
CA LYS A 290 19.56 3.59 38.19
C LYS A 290 19.65 4.13 36.76
N ILE A 291 20.84 4.10 36.15
CA ILE A 291 21.02 4.49 34.74
C ILE A 291 20.21 3.57 33.81
N LYS A 292 20.21 2.26 34.05
CA LYS A 292 19.40 1.31 33.26
C LYS A 292 17.90 1.58 33.41
N GLN A 293 17.41 1.80 34.63
CA GLN A 293 16.01 2.13 34.90
C GLN A 293 15.59 3.42 34.17
N GLN A 294 16.36 4.50 34.26
CA GLN A 294 16.07 5.77 33.55
C GLN A 294 16.04 5.60 32.02
N ASN A 295 16.89 4.72 31.47
CA ASN A 295 16.84 4.38 30.04
C ASN A 295 15.59 3.56 29.70
N THR A 296 15.17 2.61 30.55
CA THR A 296 13.90 1.89 30.37
C THR A 296 12.71 2.83 30.40
N GLU A 297 12.63 3.73 31.40
CA GLU A 297 11.57 4.76 31.51
C GLU A 297 11.49 5.63 30.24
N LYS A 298 12.63 6.07 29.70
CA LYS A 298 12.70 6.83 28.44
C LYS A 298 12.24 6.02 27.23
N MET A 299 12.70 4.77 27.09
CA MET A 299 12.29 3.88 26.00
C MET A 299 10.80 3.53 26.05
N THR A 300 10.20 3.43 27.25
CA THR A 300 8.75 3.24 27.42
C THR A 300 7.98 4.46 26.96
N GLY A 301 8.41 5.68 27.32
CA GLY A 301 7.78 6.92 26.83
C GLY A 301 7.84 7.06 25.30
N GLU A 302 8.98 6.75 24.69
CA GLU A 302 9.12 6.75 23.22
C GLU A 302 8.22 5.70 22.53
N LEU A 303 7.99 4.56 23.19
CA LEU A 303 7.07 3.53 22.69
C LEU A 303 5.60 3.97 22.79
N GLU A 304 5.22 4.63 23.90
CA GLU A 304 3.89 5.21 24.08
C GLU A 304 3.61 6.32 23.05
N GLU A 305 4.56 7.24 22.83
CA GLU A 305 4.46 8.25 21.77
C GLU A 305 4.23 7.61 20.39
N LYS A 306 5.02 6.59 20.03
CA LYS A 306 4.88 5.88 18.75
C LYS A 306 3.57 5.11 18.63
N GLN A 307 3.02 4.57 19.72
CA GLN A 307 1.67 3.98 19.70
C GLN A 307 0.60 5.03 19.42
N THR A 308 0.66 6.21 20.06
CA THR A 308 -0.35 7.27 19.79
C THR A 308 -0.28 7.83 18.36
N GLU A 309 0.91 7.85 17.75
CA GLU A 309 1.09 8.20 16.34
C GLU A 309 0.50 7.13 15.41
N LEU A 310 0.76 5.84 15.69
CA LEU A 310 0.17 4.71 14.96
C LEU A 310 -1.36 4.73 15.04
N ASP A 311 -1.93 4.92 16.23
CA ASP A 311 -3.38 5.02 16.44
C ASP A 311 -4.00 6.18 15.65
N LYS A 312 -3.27 7.29 15.46
CA LYS A 312 -3.72 8.44 14.66
C LYS A 312 -3.71 8.10 13.17
N VAL A 313 -2.63 7.52 12.66
CA VAL A 313 -2.52 7.09 11.26
C VAL A 313 -3.55 6.01 10.92
N GLN A 314 -3.87 5.12 11.86
CA GLN A 314 -4.92 4.12 11.67
C GLN A 314 -6.31 4.76 11.51
N ARG A 315 -6.67 5.72 12.37
CA ARG A 315 -7.94 6.49 12.23
C ARG A 315 -8.01 7.30 10.93
N GLU A 316 -6.88 7.83 10.46
CA GLU A 316 -6.80 8.52 9.16
C GLU A 316 -7.01 7.53 8.00
N ASN A 317 -6.43 6.33 8.07
CA ASN A 317 -6.68 5.25 7.10
C ASN A 317 -8.14 4.76 7.12
N GLU A 318 -8.76 4.61 8.28
CA GLU A 318 -10.19 4.25 8.42
C GLU A 318 -11.08 5.30 7.72
N MET A 319 -10.80 6.60 7.90
CA MET A 319 -11.47 7.68 7.17
C MET A 319 -11.21 7.64 5.65
N PHE A 320 -9.99 7.32 5.20
CA PHE A 320 -9.72 7.15 3.77
C PHE A 320 -10.47 5.95 3.17
N VAL A 321 -10.60 4.83 3.89
CA VAL A 321 -11.40 3.68 3.46
C VAL A 321 -12.88 4.06 3.29
N ILE A 322 -13.47 4.77 4.26
CA ILE A 322 -14.85 5.27 4.16
C ILE A 322 -15.02 6.18 2.93
N ASN A 323 -14.10 7.11 2.72
CA ASN A 323 -14.12 8.01 1.55
C ASN A 323 -13.99 7.25 0.23
N ILE A 324 -13.14 6.21 0.16
CA ILE A 324 -13.00 5.35 -1.02
C ILE A 324 -14.30 4.57 -1.29
N SER A 325 -14.96 4.01 -0.27
CA SER A 325 -16.25 3.33 -0.43
C SER A 325 -17.37 4.27 -0.89
N GLN A 326 -17.38 5.52 -0.42
CA GLN A 326 -18.31 6.55 -0.91
C GLN A 326 -18.04 6.90 -2.38
N LEU A 327 -16.77 7.14 -2.76
CA LEU A 327 -16.38 7.42 -4.14
C LEU A 327 -16.70 6.25 -5.09
N GLN A 328 -16.49 5.00 -4.66
CA GLN A 328 -16.89 3.81 -5.42
C GLN A 328 -18.41 3.76 -5.64
N THR A 329 -19.18 4.11 -4.61
CA THR A 329 -20.65 4.18 -4.69
C THR A 329 -21.11 5.26 -5.68
N ASP A 330 -20.48 6.43 -5.68
CA ASP A 330 -20.83 7.52 -6.59
C ASP A 330 -20.34 7.27 -8.04
N ILE A 331 -19.18 6.64 -8.23
CA ILE A 331 -18.73 6.13 -9.53
C ILE A 331 -19.76 5.16 -10.12
N GLN A 332 -20.32 4.26 -9.30
CA GLN A 332 -21.35 3.34 -9.77
C GLN A 332 -22.64 4.08 -10.16
N LYS A 333 -23.12 5.06 -9.37
CA LYS A 333 -24.26 5.92 -9.75
C LYS A 333 -24.03 6.64 -11.08
N PHE A 334 -22.85 7.23 -11.29
CA PHE A 334 -22.53 7.92 -12.55
C PHE A 334 -22.43 6.95 -13.74
N LYS A 335 -21.94 5.73 -13.52
CA LYS A 335 -21.92 4.67 -14.53
C LYS A 335 -23.33 4.21 -14.91
N ASP A 336 -24.22 4.07 -13.93
CA ASP A 336 -25.62 3.72 -14.15
C ASP A 336 -26.35 4.83 -14.91
N GLN A 337 -26.16 6.10 -14.52
CA GLN A 337 -26.64 7.27 -15.25
C GLN A 337 -26.12 7.33 -16.69
N ALA A 338 -24.83 7.07 -16.92
CA ALA A 338 -24.25 7.04 -18.26
C ALA A 338 -24.85 5.92 -19.12
N SER A 339 -25.12 4.75 -18.53
CA SER A 339 -25.78 3.63 -19.24
C SER A 339 -27.23 3.96 -19.61
N PHE A 340 -27.97 4.65 -18.72
CA PHE A 340 -29.32 5.14 -19.00
C PHE A 340 -29.31 6.18 -20.13
N LEU A 341 -28.39 7.15 -20.08
CA LEU A 341 -28.26 8.19 -21.11
C LEU A 341 -27.85 7.60 -22.47
N SER A 342 -26.94 6.62 -22.50
CA SER A 342 -26.59 5.88 -23.73
C SER A 342 -27.84 5.22 -24.33
N ARG A 343 -28.61 4.50 -23.50
CA ARG A 343 -29.85 3.85 -23.93
C ARG A 343 -30.89 4.84 -24.46
N THR A 344 -31.08 5.99 -23.82
CA THR A 344 -31.99 7.01 -24.36
C THR A 344 -31.50 7.61 -25.68
N ASN A 345 -30.18 7.73 -25.90
CA ASN A 345 -29.63 8.12 -27.21
C ASN A 345 -29.82 7.02 -28.27
N GLU A 346 -29.62 5.76 -27.90
CA GLU A 346 -29.87 4.58 -28.75
C GLU A 346 -31.36 4.46 -29.14
N GLU A 347 -32.28 4.85 -28.26
CA GLU A 347 -33.73 4.91 -28.52
C GLU A 347 -34.14 6.18 -29.32
N MET A 348 -33.48 7.33 -29.10
CA MET A 348 -33.74 8.56 -29.86
C MET A 348 -33.18 8.54 -31.29
N THR A 349 -32.09 7.82 -31.54
CA THR A 349 -31.46 7.72 -32.88
C THR A 349 -32.43 7.21 -33.96
N PRO A 350 -33.07 6.02 -33.84
CA PRO A 350 -34.04 5.54 -34.83
C PRO A 350 -35.33 6.39 -34.88
N ALA A 351 -35.66 7.12 -33.81
CA ALA A 351 -36.76 8.09 -33.83
C ALA A 351 -36.40 9.31 -34.71
N MET A 352 -35.16 9.81 -34.62
CA MET A 352 -34.65 10.85 -35.52
C MET A 352 -34.57 10.37 -36.97
N GLU A 353 -34.10 9.15 -37.22
CA GLU A 353 -34.16 8.56 -38.58
C GLU A 353 -35.59 8.42 -39.11
N GLY A 354 -36.55 8.08 -38.25
CA GLY A 354 -37.96 7.97 -38.60
C GLY A 354 -38.58 9.33 -38.92
N LEU A 355 -38.15 10.40 -38.24
CA LEU A 355 -38.52 11.77 -38.57
C LEU A 355 -37.86 12.23 -39.88
N GLN A 356 -36.58 11.93 -40.10
CA GLN A 356 -35.88 12.24 -41.35
C GLN A 356 -36.56 11.56 -42.55
N ARG A 357 -36.84 10.26 -42.46
CA ARG A 357 -37.60 9.51 -43.48
C ARG A 357 -38.99 10.11 -43.76
N ASN A 358 -39.61 10.75 -42.78
CA ASN A 358 -40.87 11.49 -42.99
C ASN A 358 -40.65 12.86 -43.65
N ILE A 359 -39.57 13.57 -43.33
CA ILE A 359 -39.17 14.81 -44.02
C ILE A 359 -38.87 14.51 -45.50
N ASP A 360 -38.06 13.49 -45.78
CA ASP A 360 -37.70 13.08 -47.15
C ASP A 360 -38.94 12.72 -47.97
N ARG A 361 -39.88 11.96 -47.36
CA ARG A 361 -41.18 11.62 -47.98
C ARG A 361 -42.03 12.87 -48.24
N LEU A 362 -42.10 13.80 -47.30
CA LEU A 362 -42.87 15.04 -47.46
C LEU A 362 -42.24 15.98 -48.50
N ALA A 363 -40.91 16.00 -48.61
CA ALA A 363 -40.19 16.74 -49.65
C ALA A 363 -40.51 16.16 -51.05
N GLY A 364 -40.44 14.84 -51.22
CA GLY A 364 -40.84 14.20 -52.49
C GLY A 364 -42.32 14.44 -52.86
N GLN A 365 -43.22 14.45 -51.87
CA GLN A 365 -44.63 14.82 -52.10
C GLN A 365 -44.81 16.32 -52.45
N LEU A 366 -43.96 17.20 -51.92
CA LEU A 366 -43.95 18.62 -52.28
C LEU A 366 -43.42 18.82 -53.70
N GLU A 367 -42.36 18.12 -54.10
CA GLU A 367 -41.85 18.12 -55.48
C GLU A 367 -42.89 17.57 -56.48
N GLU A 368 -43.59 16.48 -56.14
CA GLU A 368 -44.69 15.95 -56.95
C GLU A 368 -45.81 16.99 -57.13
N LYS A 369 -46.20 17.70 -56.07
CA LYS A 369 -47.24 18.73 -56.12
C LYS A 369 -46.78 20.02 -56.79
N GLN A 370 -45.49 20.36 -56.73
CA GLN A 370 -44.91 21.44 -57.54
C GLN A 370 -44.95 21.07 -59.02
N GLY A 371 -44.56 19.84 -59.39
CA GLY A 371 -44.65 19.35 -60.76
C GLY A 371 -46.09 19.32 -61.31
N ASP A 372 -47.09 19.03 -60.48
CA ASP A 372 -48.50 19.17 -60.85
C ASP A 372 -48.93 20.64 -61.00
N PHE A 373 -48.49 21.53 -60.10
CA PHE A 373 -48.76 22.96 -60.21
C PHE A 373 -48.16 23.55 -61.50
N ASP A 374 -46.94 23.15 -61.86
CA ASP A 374 -46.26 23.58 -63.07
C ASP A 374 -46.99 23.11 -64.33
N LYS A 375 -47.54 21.88 -64.35
CA LYS A 375 -48.43 21.41 -65.43
C LYS A 375 -49.66 22.31 -65.57
N VAL A 376 -50.39 22.54 -64.48
CA VAL A 376 -51.61 23.38 -64.47
C VAL A 376 -51.29 24.83 -64.84
N GLN A 377 -50.11 25.34 -64.50
CA GLN A 377 -49.63 26.66 -64.92
C GLN A 377 -49.35 26.70 -66.44
N ASN A 378 -48.80 25.64 -67.03
CA ASN A 378 -48.61 25.52 -68.47
C ASN A 378 -49.95 25.37 -69.22
N GLU A 379 -50.85 24.50 -68.77
CA GLU A 379 -52.22 24.36 -69.29
C GLU A 379 -52.95 25.71 -69.28
N LYS A 380 -52.87 26.46 -68.17
CA LYS A 380 -53.40 27.82 -68.06
C LYS A 380 -52.78 28.78 -69.07
N ALA A 381 -51.47 28.67 -69.36
CA ALA A 381 -50.81 29.49 -70.36
C ALA A 381 -51.27 29.14 -71.80
N GLU A 382 -51.54 27.87 -72.07
CA GLU A 382 -52.13 27.43 -73.34
C GLU A 382 -53.59 27.91 -73.50
N TYR A 383 -54.42 27.78 -72.47
CA TYR A 383 -55.79 28.33 -72.50
C TYR A 383 -55.82 29.85 -72.63
N LEU A 384 -54.87 30.59 -72.03
CA LEU A 384 -54.75 32.05 -72.25
C LEU A 384 -54.32 32.40 -73.69
N LYS A 385 -53.49 31.56 -74.32
CA LYS A 385 -53.09 31.70 -75.73
C LYS A 385 -54.26 31.38 -76.67
N GLU A 386 -55.06 30.36 -76.37
CA GLU A 386 -56.29 30.02 -77.09
C GLU A 386 -57.35 31.12 -76.95
N GLN A 387 -57.62 31.60 -75.74
CA GLN A 387 -58.49 32.76 -75.48
C GLN A 387 -58.03 33.99 -76.28
N SER A 388 -56.73 34.26 -76.31
CA SER A 388 -56.14 35.35 -77.10
C SER A 388 -56.27 35.16 -78.62
N GLN A 389 -56.36 33.92 -79.10
CA GLN A 389 -56.64 33.63 -80.51
C GLN A 389 -58.13 33.81 -80.82
N LEU A 390 -59.01 33.18 -80.05
CA LEU A 390 -60.46 33.31 -80.19
C LEU A 390 -60.90 34.78 -80.12
N GLN A 391 -60.25 35.61 -79.29
CA GLN A 391 -60.55 37.03 -79.21
C GLN A 391 -60.03 37.85 -80.43
N ARG A 392 -58.97 37.39 -81.12
CA ARG A 392 -58.59 37.92 -82.45
C ARG A 392 -59.58 37.49 -83.53
N ASP A 393 -60.03 36.24 -83.49
CA ASP A 393 -60.99 35.69 -84.46
C ASP A 393 -62.34 36.41 -84.34
N ILE A 394 -62.80 36.67 -83.11
CA ILE A 394 -63.96 37.52 -82.82
C ILE A 394 -63.79 38.94 -83.37
N GLN A 395 -62.62 39.58 -83.19
CA GLN A 395 -62.36 40.91 -83.76
C GLN A 395 -62.41 40.88 -85.29
N THR A 396 -61.81 39.87 -85.91
CA THR A 396 -61.80 39.71 -87.38
C THR A 396 -63.22 39.54 -87.92
N LEU A 397 -64.03 38.70 -87.28
CA LEU A 397 -65.45 38.51 -87.62
C LEU A 397 -66.29 39.77 -87.37
N GLN A 398 -65.94 40.58 -86.36
CA GLN A 398 -66.58 41.89 -86.12
C GLN A 398 -66.21 42.92 -87.19
N ASP A 399 -64.94 42.95 -87.63
CA ASP A 399 -64.46 43.83 -88.70
C ASP A 399 -65.07 43.44 -90.06
N GLU A 400 -65.13 42.13 -90.35
CA GLU A 400 -65.86 41.57 -91.50
C GLU A 400 -67.35 41.96 -91.46
N THR A 401 -68.02 41.76 -90.32
CA THR A 401 -69.42 42.16 -90.11
C THR A 401 -69.60 43.68 -90.26
N GLY A 402 -68.64 44.49 -89.83
CA GLY A 402 -68.61 45.93 -90.05
C GLY A 402 -68.48 46.31 -91.52
N SER A 403 -67.61 45.61 -92.27
CA SER A 403 -67.44 45.80 -93.71
C SER A 403 -68.69 45.40 -94.50
N LEU A 404 -69.35 44.31 -94.12
CA LEU A 404 -70.62 43.86 -94.70
C LEU A 404 -71.76 44.83 -94.37
N ASN A 405 -71.81 45.39 -93.17
CA ASN A 405 -72.76 46.46 -92.84
C ASN A 405 -72.49 47.75 -93.64
N LYS A 406 -71.22 48.03 -93.99
CA LYS A 406 -70.87 49.17 -94.86
C LYS A 406 -71.32 48.92 -96.31
N THR A 407 -71.07 47.74 -96.88
CA THR A 407 -71.54 47.42 -98.23
C THR A 407 -73.06 47.29 -98.31
N ILE A 408 -73.75 46.80 -97.26
CA ILE A 408 -75.22 46.84 -97.15
C ILE A 408 -75.74 48.28 -97.16
N LYS A 409 -75.09 49.22 -96.46
CA LYS A 409 -75.45 50.65 -96.52
C LYS A 409 -75.18 51.27 -97.90
N GLU A 410 -74.07 50.92 -98.56
CA GLU A 410 -73.75 51.39 -99.91
C GLU A 410 -74.75 50.86 -100.94
N LEU A 411 -75.15 49.58 -100.83
CA LEU A 411 -76.22 48.96 -101.62
C LEU A 411 -77.59 49.60 -101.33
N SER A 412 -77.89 49.94 -100.08
CA SER A 412 -79.12 50.65 -99.71
C SER A 412 -79.15 52.06 -100.31
N SER A 413 -78.05 52.81 -100.21
CA SER A 413 -77.95 54.15 -100.80
C SER A 413 -77.97 54.15 -102.34
N THR A 414 -77.51 53.07 -102.98
CA THR A 414 -77.65 52.93 -104.44
C THR A 414 -79.08 52.56 -104.84
N VAL A 415 -79.78 51.73 -104.07
CA VAL A 415 -81.23 51.51 -104.23
C VAL A 415 -82.02 52.83 -104.05
N GLU A 416 -81.73 53.60 -103.00
CA GLU A 416 -82.31 54.94 -102.78
C GLU A 416 -82.01 55.91 -103.92
N SER A 417 -80.82 55.82 -104.54
CA SER A 417 -80.44 56.66 -105.70
C SER A 417 -81.08 56.24 -107.03
N LEU A 418 -81.51 54.98 -107.15
CA LEU A 418 -82.17 54.44 -108.35
C LEU A 418 -83.69 54.59 -108.30
N GLN A 419 -84.28 54.71 -107.10
CA GLN A 419 -85.72 54.93 -106.94
C GLN A 419 -86.25 56.17 -107.71
N PRO A 420 -85.59 57.35 -107.71
CA PRO A 420 -86.02 58.49 -108.51
C PRO A 420 -86.01 58.24 -110.02
N ASP A 421 -85.15 57.34 -110.52
CA ASP A 421 -85.12 56.97 -111.93
C ASP A 421 -86.22 55.97 -112.31
N ILE A 422 -86.60 55.09 -111.39
CA ILE A 422 -87.82 54.26 -111.52
C ILE A 422 -89.07 55.16 -111.52
N ASP A 423 -89.15 56.11 -110.58
CA ASP A 423 -90.27 57.05 -110.48
C ASP A 423 -90.36 57.94 -111.72
N ARG A 424 -89.20 58.39 -112.25
CA ARG A 424 -89.08 59.17 -113.49
C ARG A 424 -89.57 58.39 -114.71
N MET A 425 -89.10 57.16 -114.92
CA MET A 425 -89.56 56.32 -116.03
C MET A 425 -91.04 55.95 -115.89
N THR A 426 -91.54 55.77 -114.67
CA THR A 426 -92.98 55.57 -114.40
C THR A 426 -93.79 56.82 -114.78
N GLY A 427 -93.31 58.02 -114.44
CA GLY A 427 -93.92 59.29 -114.84
C GLY A 427 -93.88 59.58 -116.35
N GLU A 428 -92.84 59.10 -117.05
CA GLU A 428 -92.77 59.17 -118.51
C GLU A 428 -93.72 58.17 -119.18
N LEU A 429 -93.90 56.97 -118.62
CA LEU A 429 -94.92 55.99 -119.03
C LEU A 429 -96.34 56.56 -118.93
N VAL A 430 -96.71 57.15 -117.79
CA VAL A 430 -98.04 57.75 -117.58
C VAL A 430 -98.32 58.84 -118.62
N LYS A 431 -97.36 59.73 -118.89
CA LYS A 431 -97.50 60.78 -119.92
C LYS A 431 -97.67 60.20 -121.33
N LYS A 432 -97.05 59.05 -121.63
CA LYS A 432 -97.23 58.37 -122.92
C LYS A 432 -98.60 57.72 -123.04
N ASP A 433 -99.17 57.17 -121.96
CA ASP A 433 -100.56 56.70 -121.97
C ASP A 433 -101.58 57.85 -122.12
N GLU A 434 -101.30 59.04 -121.58
CA GLU A 434 -102.12 60.24 -121.80
C GLU A 434 -102.05 60.74 -123.26
N GLU A 435 -100.88 60.75 -123.89
CA GLU A 435 -100.75 61.02 -125.33
C GLU A 435 -101.51 59.97 -126.17
N ILE A 436 -101.37 58.68 -125.84
CA ILE A 436 -102.03 57.57 -126.54
C ILE A 436 -103.57 57.70 -126.46
N ASN A 437 -104.11 58.11 -125.32
CA ASN A 437 -105.57 58.27 -125.16
C ASN A 437 -106.11 59.52 -125.87
N ASN A 438 -105.38 60.64 -125.87
CA ASN A 438 -105.79 61.84 -126.62
C ASN A 438 -105.66 61.66 -128.15
N LEU A 439 -104.75 60.80 -128.62
CA LEU A 439 -104.66 60.45 -130.04
C LEU A 439 -105.76 59.48 -130.51
N LYS A 440 -106.32 58.63 -129.62
CA LYS A 440 -107.46 57.74 -129.96
C LYS A 440 -108.72 58.52 -130.30
N THR A 441 -109.07 59.56 -129.53
CA THR A 441 -110.29 60.35 -129.75
C THR A 441 -110.29 61.09 -131.09
N VAL A 442 -109.13 61.56 -131.55
CA VAL A 442 -109.00 62.25 -132.85
C VAL A 442 -108.99 61.27 -134.04
N LEU A 443 -108.74 59.97 -133.82
CA LEU A 443 -108.62 58.98 -134.89
C LEU A 443 -109.97 58.39 -135.36
N GLU A 444 -110.95 58.27 -134.47
CA GLU A 444 -112.30 57.75 -134.79
C GLU A 444 -113.06 58.62 -135.81
N GLU A 445 -112.83 59.94 -135.83
CA GLU A 445 -113.65 60.88 -136.62
C GLU A 445 -113.28 60.98 -138.12
N SER A 446 -112.37 60.17 -138.71
CA SER A 446 -111.80 60.54 -140.02
C SER A 446 -111.35 59.52 -141.09
N ARG A 447 -111.57 58.18 -141.02
CA ARG A 447 -111.42 57.31 -142.23
C ARG A 447 -112.20 55.98 -142.23
N ARG A 448 -112.54 55.50 -143.45
CA ARG A 448 -113.43 54.35 -143.76
C ARG A 448 -112.77 53.37 -144.76
N LEU A 449 -113.21 52.09 -144.83
CA LEU A 449 -113.78 51.41 -146.04
C LEU A 449 -113.72 49.85 -146.05
N LYS A 450 -114.88 49.22 -146.38
CA LYS A 450 -115.15 47.98 -147.18
C LYS A 450 -114.52 46.59 -146.84
N LYS A 451 -115.39 45.57 -146.82
CA LYS A 451 -115.10 44.13 -147.10
C LYS A 451 -115.59 43.71 -148.50
N LYS A 452 -115.15 42.55 -149.02
CA LYS A 452 -115.76 41.87 -150.19
C LYS A 452 -116.84 40.86 -149.72
N VAL A 453 -118.00 40.84 -150.38
CA VAL A 453 -119.08 39.86 -150.12
C VAL A 453 -119.10 38.81 -151.23
N VAL A 454 -119.21 37.52 -150.87
CA VAL A 454 -119.26 36.39 -151.82
C VAL A 454 -120.42 35.45 -151.46
N VAL A 455 -121.24 35.09 -152.46
CA VAL A 455 -122.44 34.26 -152.28
C VAL A 455 -122.35 32.99 -153.13
N MET A 456 -122.51 31.83 -152.50
CA MET A 456 -122.61 30.52 -153.17
C MET A 456 -124.09 30.16 -153.35
N ARG A 457 -124.55 29.86 -154.57
CA ARG A 457 -125.93 29.35 -154.78
C ARG A 457 -125.93 27.82 -154.85
N LEU A 458 -126.77 27.17 -154.06
CA LEU A 458 -127.06 25.73 -154.13
C LEU A 458 -128.42 25.52 -154.81
N LEU A 459 -128.45 24.78 -155.92
CA LEU A 459 -129.71 24.36 -156.57
C LEU A 459 -130.07 22.93 -156.14
N ARG A 460 -131.32 22.75 -155.72
CA ARG A 460 -131.91 21.44 -155.42
C ARG A 460 -133.10 21.18 -156.35
N THR A 461 -132.88 20.44 -157.43
CA THR A 461 -133.98 19.95 -158.28
C THR A 461 -134.75 18.83 -157.57
N SER A 462 -136.04 18.67 -157.88
CA SER A 462 -136.88 17.60 -157.30
C SER A 462 -136.43 16.18 -157.68
N ARG A 463 -135.65 16.05 -158.76
CA ARG A 463 -135.06 14.79 -159.24
C ARG A 463 -133.65 14.50 -158.69
N SER A 464 -133.03 15.44 -157.98
CA SER A 464 -131.68 15.30 -157.38
C SER A 464 -131.50 14.14 -156.39
N GLY A 465 -132.58 13.54 -155.90
CA GLY A 465 -132.57 12.48 -154.88
C GLY A 465 -132.42 12.96 -153.44
N LEU A 466 -132.11 14.24 -153.18
CA LEU A 466 -131.97 14.75 -151.81
C LEU A 466 -133.31 15.16 -151.18
N GLY A 467 -133.57 14.61 -149.98
CA GLY A 467 -134.57 15.15 -149.05
C GLY A 467 -134.11 16.44 -148.38
N LYS A 468 -135.04 17.30 -147.94
CA LYS A 468 -134.73 18.63 -147.37
C LYS A 468 -133.71 18.56 -146.21
N THR A 469 -133.89 17.61 -145.29
CA THR A 469 -132.97 17.40 -144.16
C THR A 469 -131.53 17.05 -144.58
N MET A 470 -131.33 16.39 -145.72
CA MET A 470 -129.99 16.13 -146.27
C MET A 470 -129.37 17.42 -146.85
N VAL A 471 -130.19 18.24 -147.52
CA VAL A 471 -129.76 19.53 -148.06
C VAL A 471 -129.38 20.50 -146.94
N ASP A 472 -130.17 20.55 -145.86
CA ASP A 472 -129.88 21.38 -144.69
C ASP A 472 -128.57 20.94 -144.01
N MET A 473 -128.31 19.63 -143.87
CA MET A 473 -127.04 19.09 -143.37
C MET A 473 -125.84 19.45 -144.26
N VAL A 474 -125.95 19.25 -145.57
CA VAL A 474 -124.88 19.58 -146.52
C VAL A 474 -124.60 21.09 -146.53
N THR A 475 -125.65 21.92 -146.55
CA THR A 475 -125.53 23.39 -146.55
C THR A 475 -124.86 23.88 -145.27
N LYS A 476 -125.22 23.35 -144.10
CA LYS A 476 -124.61 23.69 -142.81
C LYS A 476 -123.12 23.34 -142.78
N GLU A 477 -122.76 22.15 -143.22
CA GLU A 477 -121.37 21.67 -143.14
C GLU A 477 -120.46 22.32 -144.21
N LEU A 478 -120.98 22.58 -145.41
CA LEU A 478 -120.32 23.45 -146.40
C LEU A 478 -120.06 24.85 -145.82
N THR A 479 -121.05 25.45 -145.15
CA THR A 479 -120.91 26.79 -144.55
C THR A 479 -119.78 26.82 -143.52
N ARG A 480 -119.72 25.82 -142.62
CA ARG A 480 -118.66 25.69 -141.61
C ARG A 480 -117.28 25.56 -142.23
N GLN A 481 -117.08 24.55 -143.09
CA GLN A 481 -115.74 24.23 -143.62
C GLN A 481 -115.22 25.26 -144.63
N LEU A 482 -116.10 26.02 -145.30
CA LEU A 482 -115.70 27.17 -146.13
C LEU A 482 -115.40 28.41 -145.30
N GLY A 483 -116.14 28.67 -144.22
CA GLY A 483 -115.91 29.81 -143.32
C GLY A 483 -114.53 29.77 -142.65
N GLU A 484 -114.02 28.58 -142.34
CA GLU A 484 -112.66 28.38 -141.79
C GLU A 484 -111.52 28.58 -142.83
N ARG A 485 -111.83 28.60 -144.14
CA ARG A 485 -110.84 28.69 -145.26
C ARG A 485 -110.95 29.95 -146.12
N LEU A 486 -111.90 30.83 -145.79
CA LEU A 486 -111.98 32.21 -146.25
C LEU A 486 -111.49 33.11 -145.12
N ASP A 487 -110.52 33.99 -145.38
CA ASP A 487 -109.97 34.87 -144.34
C ASP A 487 -111.05 35.87 -143.88
N SER A 488 -111.48 35.72 -142.64
CA SER A 488 -112.59 36.47 -142.03
C SER A 488 -112.31 37.97 -141.85
N LYS A 489 -111.05 38.39 -142.01
CA LYS A 489 -110.65 39.80 -142.05
C LYS A 489 -110.90 40.45 -143.42
N SER A 490 -110.91 39.69 -144.51
CA SER A 490 -111.00 40.23 -145.89
C SER A 490 -112.32 39.91 -146.62
N PHE A 491 -113.01 38.81 -146.26
CA PHE A 491 -114.25 38.39 -146.91
C PHE A 491 -115.46 38.34 -145.96
N ASP A 492 -116.65 38.30 -146.57
CA ASP A 492 -117.95 38.05 -145.95
C ASP A 492 -118.70 37.04 -146.83
N PHE A 493 -119.22 35.96 -146.26
CA PHE A 493 -119.59 34.74 -147.01
C PHE A 493 -120.95 34.17 -146.59
N SER A 494 -121.76 33.77 -147.58
CA SER A 494 -123.04 33.09 -147.35
C SER A 494 -123.38 32.07 -148.45
N ILE A 495 -124.25 31.12 -148.10
CA ILE A 495 -124.82 30.13 -149.03
C ILE A 495 -126.33 30.38 -149.14
N VAL A 496 -126.85 30.42 -150.37
CA VAL A 496 -128.27 30.63 -150.68
C VAL A 496 -128.80 29.41 -151.42
N LEU A 497 -129.95 28.88 -150.98
CA LEU A 497 -130.64 27.79 -151.66
C LEU A 497 -131.62 28.35 -152.70
N SER A 498 -131.63 27.76 -153.90
CA SER A 498 -132.65 27.98 -154.93
C SER A 498 -133.40 26.68 -155.23
N GLU A 499 -134.68 26.80 -155.55
CA GLU A 499 -135.54 25.70 -156.01
C GLU A 499 -135.81 25.76 -157.52
N THR A 500 -135.50 26.87 -158.20
CA THR A 500 -135.69 27.07 -159.64
C THR A 500 -134.39 27.51 -160.35
N PRO A 501 -134.17 27.12 -161.63
CA PRO A 501 -132.96 27.48 -162.38
C PRO A 501 -132.85 28.94 -162.87
N THR A 502 -133.91 29.74 -162.80
CA THR A 502 -134.06 30.96 -163.62
C THR A 502 -133.51 32.27 -163.00
N ASP A 503 -133.17 32.30 -161.72
CA ASP A 503 -132.69 33.52 -161.01
C ASP A 503 -131.15 33.61 -160.92
N VAL A 504 -130.49 33.51 -162.08
CA VAL A 504 -129.01 33.54 -162.17
C VAL A 504 -128.51 34.88 -162.70
N SER A 505 -128.27 35.82 -161.78
CA SER A 505 -127.32 36.92 -162.00
C SER A 505 -126.30 36.99 -160.87
N ASN A 506 -125.03 37.06 -161.25
CA ASN A 506 -123.82 37.17 -160.41
C ASN A 506 -123.67 36.07 -159.33
N GLY A 507 -122.85 35.05 -159.62
CA GLY A 507 -122.34 34.07 -158.64
C GLY A 507 -122.49 32.61 -159.10
N PRO A 508 -121.51 31.73 -158.81
CA PRO A 508 -121.50 30.34 -159.28
C PRO A 508 -122.64 29.50 -158.71
N LEU A 509 -123.20 28.63 -159.56
CA LEU A 509 -124.34 27.78 -159.26
C LEU A 509 -123.86 26.34 -159.01
N PHE A 510 -124.16 25.81 -157.83
CA PHE A 510 -123.79 24.46 -157.42
C PHE A 510 -125.04 23.56 -157.35
N VAL A 511 -125.19 22.67 -158.32
CA VAL A 511 -126.31 21.73 -158.43
C VAL A 511 -126.04 20.50 -157.57
N LEU A 512 -126.93 20.19 -156.64
CA LEU A 512 -126.82 19.01 -155.77
C LEU A 512 -127.31 17.75 -156.50
N CYS A 513 -126.53 16.67 -156.47
CA CYS A 513 -126.86 15.38 -157.07
C CYS A 513 -126.53 14.24 -156.10
N LEU A 514 -127.52 13.48 -155.65
CA LEU A 514 -127.31 12.29 -154.82
C LEU A 514 -127.04 11.06 -155.71
N ASN A 515 -125.81 10.54 -155.67
CA ASN A 515 -125.41 9.36 -156.42
C ASN A 515 -125.72 8.10 -155.60
N MET A 516 -126.83 7.43 -155.94
CA MET A 516 -127.35 6.24 -155.24
C MET A 516 -127.22 4.95 -156.06
N SER A 517 -127.29 4.99 -157.40
CA SER A 517 -127.10 3.79 -158.24
C SER A 517 -126.89 4.12 -159.72
N ARG A 518 -125.92 3.43 -160.34
CA ARG A 518 -125.53 3.49 -161.77
C ARG A 518 -124.99 4.85 -162.25
N VAL A 519 -123.78 4.81 -162.83
CA VAL A 519 -123.01 6.00 -163.18
C VAL A 519 -123.64 6.75 -164.36
N GLY A 520 -123.89 8.06 -164.16
CA GLY A 520 -124.24 9.02 -165.22
C GLY A 520 -125.66 9.57 -165.11
N THR A 521 -126.67 8.70 -164.95
CA THR A 521 -128.09 9.06 -165.07
C THR A 521 -128.51 10.17 -164.09
N ASN A 522 -128.19 10.02 -162.80
CA ASN A 522 -128.51 10.99 -161.76
C ASN A 522 -127.97 12.41 -162.02
N ILE A 523 -126.90 12.58 -162.80
CA ILE A 523 -126.31 13.90 -163.09
C ILE A 523 -127.12 14.62 -164.16
N GLN A 524 -127.60 13.91 -165.20
CA GLN A 524 -128.53 14.50 -166.18
C GLN A 524 -129.89 14.79 -165.53
N ASP A 525 -130.41 13.89 -164.69
CA ASP A 525 -131.65 14.13 -163.93
C ASP A 525 -131.53 15.32 -162.97
N ALA A 526 -130.34 15.56 -162.38
CA ALA A 526 -130.10 16.70 -161.50
C ALA A 526 -129.96 18.04 -162.26
N LEU A 527 -129.46 18.01 -163.50
CA LEU A 527 -129.25 19.19 -164.36
C LEU A 527 -130.46 19.56 -165.23
N GLU A 528 -131.50 18.74 -165.27
CA GLU A 528 -132.70 18.97 -166.08
C GLU A 528 -133.34 20.34 -165.80
N GLY A 529 -133.45 21.16 -166.84
CA GLY A 529 -133.93 22.55 -166.75
C GLY A 529 -132.88 23.61 -166.40
N THR A 530 -131.61 23.24 -166.17
CA THR A 530 -130.52 24.22 -166.01
C THR A 530 -129.87 24.55 -167.36
N GLU A 531 -129.59 25.83 -167.61
CA GLU A 531 -128.77 26.23 -168.75
C GLU A 531 -127.29 25.89 -168.45
N GLY A 532 -126.76 24.90 -169.16
CA GLY A 532 -125.39 24.41 -168.95
C GLY A 532 -124.35 25.48 -169.29
N GLY A 533 -123.45 25.78 -168.35
CA GLY A 533 -122.39 26.78 -168.54
C GLY A 533 -121.25 26.65 -167.54
N ARG A 534 -120.15 27.37 -167.79
CA ARG A 534 -118.90 27.21 -167.02
C ARG A 534 -118.92 27.74 -165.58
N ASP A 535 -120.00 28.42 -165.19
CA ASP A 535 -120.26 28.84 -163.81
C ASP A 535 -121.22 27.87 -163.06
N VAL A 536 -121.67 26.80 -163.74
CA VAL A 536 -122.48 25.72 -163.17
C VAL A 536 -121.60 24.53 -162.80
N TYR A 537 -121.63 24.13 -161.53
CA TYR A 537 -120.86 23.04 -160.95
C TYR A 537 -121.81 21.98 -160.39
N VAL A 538 -121.47 20.69 -160.48
CA VAL A 538 -122.29 19.62 -159.89
C VAL A 538 -121.59 19.06 -158.64
N LEU A 539 -122.27 19.15 -157.50
CA LEU A 539 -121.87 18.52 -156.24
C LEU A 539 -122.45 17.10 -156.21
N VAL A 540 -121.63 16.11 -156.52
CA VAL A 540 -122.05 14.70 -156.53
C VAL A 540 -121.81 14.09 -155.15
N LEU A 541 -122.89 13.93 -154.40
CA LEU A 541 -122.90 13.37 -153.06
C LEU A 541 -123.05 11.85 -153.15
N HIS A 542 -121.97 11.13 -152.85
CA HIS A 542 -121.97 9.68 -152.75
C HIS A 542 -122.46 9.29 -151.36
N HIS A 543 -123.62 8.63 -151.30
CA HIS A 543 -124.11 8.10 -150.04
C HIS A 543 -123.36 6.80 -149.69
N THR A 544 -122.46 6.87 -148.71
CA THR A 544 -121.60 5.74 -148.31
C THR A 544 -121.39 5.71 -146.80
N ASN A 545 -120.93 4.57 -146.27
CA ASN A 545 -120.49 4.47 -144.89
C ASN A 545 -118.99 4.80 -144.77
N LYS A 546 -118.55 5.30 -143.61
CA LYS A 546 -117.19 5.79 -143.36
C LYS A 546 -116.12 4.74 -143.68
N ASP A 547 -116.39 3.49 -143.34
CA ASP A 547 -115.46 2.36 -143.52
C ASP A 547 -115.19 2.01 -145.00
N ASN A 548 -116.10 2.41 -145.90
CA ASN A 548 -116.02 2.14 -147.34
C ASN A 548 -115.35 3.28 -148.14
N LEU A 549 -114.93 4.38 -147.50
CA LEU A 549 -114.40 5.58 -148.16
C LEU A 549 -113.24 5.29 -149.13
N SER A 550 -112.36 4.34 -148.80
CA SER A 550 -111.20 3.96 -149.61
C SER A 550 -111.56 3.26 -150.93
N THR A 551 -112.78 2.72 -151.06
CA THR A 551 -113.27 2.04 -152.28
C THR A 551 -114.03 2.97 -153.22
N LEU A 552 -114.29 4.22 -152.79
CA LEU A 552 -115.13 5.16 -153.52
C LEU A 552 -114.42 5.69 -154.78
N THR A 553 -114.89 5.29 -155.97
CA THR A 553 -114.37 5.82 -157.23
C THR A 553 -115.10 7.11 -157.63
N PRO A 554 -114.43 8.28 -157.72
CA PRO A 554 -115.08 9.55 -158.07
C PRO A 554 -115.81 9.51 -159.43
N THR A 555 -117.00 10.11 -159.48
CA THR A 555 -117.84 10.18 -160.69
C THR A 555 -117.21 11.08 -161.75
N SER A 556 -116.52 12.14 -161.34
CA SER A 556 -115.76 13.05 -162.21
C SER A 556 -114.73 12.35 -163.11
N LEU A 557 -114.31 11.12 -162.79
CA LEU A 557 -113.41 10.31 -163.62
C LEU A 557 -114.13 9.38 -164.63
N ARG A 558 -115.47 9.30 -164.58
CA ARG A 558 -116.24 8.22 -165.25
C ARG A 558 -117.28 8.68 -166.27
N VAL A 559 -117.58 9.98 -166.38
CA VAL A 559 -118.62 10.50 -167.29
C VAL A 559 -118.00 11.32 -168.43
N THR A 560 -118.44 11.06 -169.66
CA THR A 560 -117.75 11.53 -170.89
C THR A 560 -118.63 12.30 -171.88
N GLY A 561 -119.89 12.59 -171.51
CA GLY A 561 -120.87 13.29 -172.36
C GLY A 561 -120.49 14.73 -172.74
N SER A 562 -121.02 15.20 -173.87
CA SER A 562 -120.78 16.54 -174.43
C SER A 562 -121.31 17.67 -173.55
N GLU A 563 -122.53 17.52 -172.99
CA GLU A 563 -123.14 18.49 -172.07
C GLU A 563 -122.28 18.71 -170.82
N ILE A 564 -121.76 17.63 -170.24
CA ILE A 564 -120.94 17.66 -169.02
C ILE A 564 -119.60 18.38 -169.23
N ARG A 565 -119.09 18.46 -170.47
CA ARG A 565 -117.89 19.25 -170.81
C ARG A 565 -118.13 20.76 -170.79
N GLN A 566 -119.37 21.23 -170.74
CA GLN A 566 -119.71 22.66 -170.70
C GLN A 566 -119.84 23.20 -169.28
N LEU A 567 -119.91 22.32 -168.27
CA LEU A 567 -119.96 22.66 -166.85
C LEU A 567 -118.62 23.22 -166.35
N GLY A 568 -118.66 24.01 -165.29
CA GLY A 568 -117.47 24.47 -164.55
C GLY A 568 -116.71 23.33 -163.87
N GLY A 569 -117.41 22.25 -163.51
CA GLY A 569 -116.83 20.99 -163.07
C GLY A 569 -117.78 20.10 -162.25
N ILE A 570 -117.46 18.81 -162.22
CA ILE A 570 -118.05 17.85 -161.27
C ILE A 570 -117.14 17.78 -160.05
N ILE A 571 -117.71 17.91 -158.85
CA ILE A 571 -117.03 17.85 -157.56
C ILE A 571 -117.68 16.72 -156.75
N ASP A 572 -116.96 15.61 -156.59
CA ASP A 572 -117.39 14.48 -155.79
C ASP A 572 -117.19 14.74 -154.29
N LEU A 573 -118.20 14.39 -153.49
CA LEU A 573 -118.23 14.50 -152.02
C LEU A 573 -118.73 13.18 -151.42
N ALA A 574 -118.10 12.70 -150.36
CA ALA A 574 -118.58 11.57 -149.57
C ALA A 574 -119.52 12.02 -148.45
N PHE A 575 -120.72 11.43 -148.40
CA PHE A 575 -121.82 11.85 -147.55
C PHE A 575 -122.52 10.66 -146.88
N SER A 576 -123.11 10.90 -145.71
CA SER A 576 -124.00 9.96 -145.05
C SER A 576 -125.19 10.67 -144.41
N SER A 577 -126.39 10.11 -144.58
CA SER A 577 -127.62 10.61 -143.95
C SER A 577 -127.57 10.64 -142.42
N ASN A 578 -126.62 9.91 -141.81
CA ASN A 578 -126.44 9.84 -140.35
C ASN A 578 -125.33 10.76 -139.83
N SER A 579 -124.54 11.39 -140.71
CA SER A 579 -123.29 12.07 -140.31
C SER A 579 -122.92 13.32 -141.12
N GLY A 580 -123.68 13.68 -142.17
CA GLY A 580 -123.34 14.80 -143.04
C GLY A 580 -122.18 14.48 -143.99
N LEU A 581 -121.33 15.49 -144.24
CA LEU A 581 -120.10 15.33 -145.01
C LEU A 581 -118.99 14.78 -144.11
N TYR A 582 -118.32 13.71 -144.53
CA TYR A 582 -117.19 13.15 -143.78
C TYR A 582 -115.96 14.06 -143.80
N GLU A 583 -115.26 14.17 -142.68
CA GLU A 583 -113.91 14.72 -142.62
C GLU A 583 -112.92 13.69 -143.18
N CYS A 584 -112.58 13.83 -144.47
CA CYS A 584 -111.72 12.94 -145.23
C CYS A 584 -111.07 13.68 -146.41
N ASP A 585 -109.96 13.17 -146.94
CA ASP A 585 -109.15 13.88 -147.95
C ASP A 585 -109.92 14.24 -149.23
N LEU A 586 -110.88 13.41 -149.65
CA LEU A 586 -111.78 13.70 -150.77
C LEU A 586 -112.57 14.99 -150.51
N ASN A 587 -113.20 15.09 -149.34
CA ASN A 587 -114.01 16.24 -148.97
C ASN A 587 -113.15 17.47 -148.69
N ILE A 588 -112.01 17.32 -148.00
CA ILE A 588 -111.05 18.41 -147.77
C ILE A 588 -110.56 19.00 -149.11
N THR A 589 -110.27 18.14 -150.09
CA THR A 589 -109.90 18.54 -151.46
C THR A 589 -111.07 19.20 -152.19
N ALA A 590 -112.30 18.68 -152.06
CA ALA A 590 -113.50 19.26 -152.64
C ALA A 590 -113.81 20.67 -152.09
N ILE A 591 -113.77 20.85 -150.77
CA ILE A 591 -113.91 22.16 -150.10
C ILE A 591 -112.81 23.11 -150.58
N GLY A 592 -111.56 22.65 -150.69
CA GLY A 592 -110.46 23.44 -151.27
C GLY A 592 -110.73 23.91 -152.71
N LYS A 593 -111.30 23.04 -153.54
CA LYS A 593 -111.75 23.40 -154.90
C LYS A 593 -112.89 24.42 -154.89
N ILE A 594 -113.92 24.22 -154.07
CA ILE A 594 -115.07 25.14 -153.93
C ILE A 594 -114.59 26.52 -153.46
N ALA A 595 -113.75 26.60 -152.43
CA ALA A 595 -113.15 27.86 -151.97
C ALA A 595 -112.30 28.54 -153.06
N THR A 596 -111.63 27.76 -153.92
CA THR A 596 -110.82 28.28 -155.05
C THR A 596 -111.70 28.76 -156.22
N VAL A 597 -112.89 28.20 -156.40
CA VAL A 597 -113.91 28.73 -157.33
C VAL A 597 -114.47 30.05 -156.77
N LEU A 598 -114.92 30.05 -155.51
CA LEU A 598 -115.52 31.23 -154.87
C LEU A 598 -114.57 32.44 -154.81
N LYS A 599 -113.26 32.23 -154.60
CA LYS A 599 -112.25 33.32 -154.61
C LYS A 599 -111.99 33.98 -155.99
N LYS A 600 -112.61 33.49 -157.08
CA LYS A 600 -112.51 34.08 -158.43
C LYS A 600 -113.60 35.11 -158.74
N PHE A 601 -114.62 35.22 -157.89
CA PHE A 601 -115.69 36.20 -157.96
C PHE A 601 -115.43 37.35 -156.94
#